data_AF-A0A084H492-F1
#
_entry.id   AF-A0A084H492-F1
#
_cell.length_a   1.000
_cell.length_b   1.000
_cell.length_c   1.000
_cell.angle_alpha   90.00
_cell.angle_beta   90.00
_cell.angle_gamma   90.00
#
_symmetry.space_group_name_H-M   'P 1'
#
loop_
_entity.id
_entity.type
_entity.pdbx_description
1 polymer ?
#
loop_
_entity_poly.entity_id
_entity_poly.type
_entity_poly.pdbx_seq_one_letter_code
_entity_poly.pdbx_strand_id
1 'polypeptide(L)'
;MIKIDIPRSDVVLTRNPVKGQPVEAPLSSEYGFTDYNKIPRDKGGIFMFFNINDELLFVGKARKLRQRIKKHFEDQVSPIKNHRDEVHEIAVCIVESPMEREIYETYLINELQAKYNVEKVFYK
;
A
#
# COMPACT_ATOMS: atom_id res chain seq x y z
N MET A 1 -22.39 -10.84 -13.76
CA MET A 1 -21.48 -9.95 -13.01
C MET A 1 -20.45 -10.83 -12.33
N ILE A 2 -19.16 -10.55 -12.49
CA ILE A 2 -18.09 -11.29 -11.82
C ILE A 2 -18.15 -10.94 -10.32
N LYS A 3 -18.01 -11.94 -9.44
CA LYS A 3 -17.91 -11.73 -7.99
C LYS A 3 -16.49 -12.06 -7.55
N ILE A 4 -15.80 -11.09 -6.96
CA ILE A 4 -14.46 -11.26 -6.40
C ILE A 4 -14.53 -10.83 -4.94
N ASP A 5 -14.17 -11.74 -4.05
CA ASP A 5 -14.06 -11.44 -2.62
C ASP A 5 -12.71 -10.77 -2.35
N ILE A 6 -12.74 -9.59 -1.73
CA ILE A 6 -11.52 -8.86 -1.39
C ILE A 6 -10.76 -9.63 -0.30
N PRO A 7 -9.45 -9.90 -0.46
CA PRO A 7 -8.68 -10.62 0.52
C PRO A 7 -8.59 -9.79 1.81
N ARG A 8 -8.76 -10.46 2.95
CA ARG A 8 -8.56 -9.85 4.27
C ARG A 8 -7.10 -9.40 4.40
N SER A 9 -6.89 -8.25 5.05
CA SER A 9 -5.56 -7.77 5.39
C SER A 9 -4.89 -8.67 6.44
N ASP A 10 -3.66 -9.09 6.15
CA ASP A 10 -2.80 -9.84 7.06
C ASP A 10 -2.02 -8.91 7.99
N VAL A 11 -1.67 -7.72 7.49
CA VAL A 11 -0.95 -6.69 8.24
C VAL A 11 -1.60 -5.35 7.97
N VAL A 12 -1.86 -4.61 9.03
CA VAL A 12 -2.30 -3.22 8.97
C VAL A 12 -1.30 -2.38 9.77
N LEU A 13 -0.81 -1.32 9.17
CA LEU A 13 0.07 -0.34 9.81
C LEU A 13 -0.63 1.00 9.85
N THR A 14 -0.77 1.57 11.03
CA THR A 14 -1.32 2.92 11.21
C THR A 14 -0.18 3.87 11.52
N ARG A 15 -0.23 5.07 10.94
CA ARG A 15 0.74 6.14 11.18
C ARG A 15 0.70 6.53 12.65
N ASN A 16 1.84 6.46 13.32
CA ASN A 16 2.01 7.00 14.66
C ASN A 16 2.55 8.44 14.55
N PRO A 17 2.00 9.42 15.27
CA PRO A 17 2.60 10.76 15.35
C PRO A 17 4.03 10.75 15.91
N VAL A 18 4.40 9.72 16.68
CA VAL A 18 5.78 9.50 17.10
C VAL A 18 6.60 8.99 15.93
N LYS A 19 7.48 9.87 15.42
CA LYS A 19 8.46 9.54 14.39
C LYS A 19 9.52 8.57 14.91
N GLY A 20 9.96 7.64 14.06
CA GLY A 20 11.06 6.72 14.36
C GLY A 20 12.41 7.45 14.50
N GLN A 21 13.45 6.71 14.89
CA GLN A 21 14.79 7.27 15.01
C GLN A 21 15.36 7.65 13.63
N PRO A 22 16.22 8.70 13.51
CA PRO A 22 16.79 9.13 12.23
C PRO A 22 17.57 8.06 11.45
N VAL A 23 18.05 7.01 12.13
CA VAL A 23 18.76 5.88 11.51
C VAL A 23 17.82 4.88 10.81
N GLU A 24 16.51 4.98 11.03
CA GLU A 24 15.51 4.14 10.39
C GLU A 24 15.09 4.68 9.02
N ALA A 25 14.49 3.83 8.19
CA ALA A 25 14.04 4.21 6.86
C ALA A 25 12.99 5.35 6.91
N PRO A 26 12.89 6.22 5.88
CA PRO A 26 11.95 7.35 5.84
C PRO A 26 10.51 6.98 6.18
N LEU A 27 10.07 5.79 5.73
CA LEU A 27 8.77 5.21 6.08
C LEU A 27 8.50 5.23 7.61
N SER A 28 9.52 4.95 8.44
CA SER A 28 9.44 5.00 9.90
C SER A 28 9.81 6.39 10.45
N SER A 29 10.98 6.89 10.06
CA SER A 29 11.59 8.08 10.67
C SER A 29 10.91 9.40 10.26
N GLU A 30 10.31 9.47 9.08
CA GLU A 30 9.61 10.67 8.60
C GLU A 30 8.09 10.52 8.65
N TYR A 31 7.60 9.34 8.27
CA TYR A 31 6.16 9.08 8.11
C TYR A 31 5.52 8.28 9.24
N GLY A 32 6.28 7.84 10.26
CA GLY A 32 5.71 7.30 11.51
C GLY A 32 5.17 5.86 11.43
N PHE A 33 5.51 5.10 10.39
CA PHE A 33 5.16 3.67 10.29
C PHE A 33 6.24 2.79 10.93
N THR A 34 6.45 2.96 12.23
CA THR A 34 7.52 2.26 13.00
C THR A 34 7.40 0.73 12.94
N ASP A 35 6.17 0.24 12.83
CA ASP A 35 5.86 -1.18 12.79
C ASP A 35 5.99 -1.82 11.40
N TYR A 36 6.58 -1.14 10.41
CA TYR A 36 6.74 -1.69 9.05
C TYR A 36 7.48 -3.04 8.98
N ASN A 37 8.21 -3.38 10.04
CA ASN A 37 8.84 -4.68 10.21
C ASN A 37 7.87 -5.85 10.38
N LYS A 38 6.58 -5.60 10.65
CA LYS A 38 5.52 -6.62 10.66
C LYS A 38 5.21 -7.17 9.26
N ILE A 39 5.46 -6.39 8.20
CA ILE A 39 5.26 -6.86 6.81
C ILE A 39 6.37 -7.86 6.46
N PRO A 40 6.12 -9.11 6.06
CA PRO A 40 7.20 -10.05 5.73
C PRO A 40 8.13 -9.56 4.59
N ARG A 41 9.42 -9.91 4.63
CA ARG A 41 10.41 -9.42 3.64
C ARG A 41 10.38 -10.19 2.31
N ASP A 42 9.94 -11.44 2.37
CA ASP A 42 10.01 -12.47 1.32
C ASP A 42 8.64 -12.80 0.72
N LYS A 43 7.57 -12.16 1.20
CA LYS A 43 6.20 -12.40 0.73
C LYS A 43 5.76 -11.40 -0.34
N GLY A 44 5.02 -11.94 -1.31
CA GLY A 44 4.30 -11.17 -2.31
C GLY A 44 2.86 -10.89 -1.89
N GLY A 45 2.25 -9.89 -2.50
CA GLY A 45 0.84 -9.59 -2.28
C GLY A 45 0.40 -8.25 -2.83
N ILE A 46 -0.67 -7.74 -2.25
CA ILE A 46 -1.26 -6.42 -2.49
C ILE A 46 -1.02 -5.53 -1.27
N PHE A 47 -0.83 -4.23 -1.51
CA PHE A 47 -0.87 -3.21 -0.47
C PHE A 47 -1.79 -2.08 -0.89
N MET A 48 -2.41 -1.46 0.11
CA MET A 48 -3.35 -0.37 -0.04
C MET A 48 -2.95 0.75 0.91
N PHE A 49 -2.96 1.98 0.42
CA PHE A 49 -2.70 3.19 1.20
C PHE A 49 -4.02 3.93 1.39
N PHE A 50 -4.36 4.23 2.64
CA PHE A 50 -5.56 4.98 3.00
C PHE A 50 -5.19 6.27 3.72
N ASN A 51 -6.03 7.29 3.58
CA ASN A 51 -5.93 8.50 4.40
C ASN A 51 -6.70 8.36 5.72
N ILE A 52 -6.72 9.42 6.52
CA ILE A 52 -7.40 9.44 7.83
C ILE A 52 -8.93 9.36 7.75
N ASN A 53 -9.51 9.55 6.56
CA ASN A 53 -10.94 9.45 6.30
C ASN A 53 -11.32 8.11 5.65
N ASP A 54 -10.44 7.10 5.74
CA ASP A 54 -10.60 5.78 5.12
C ASP A 54 -10.75 5.80 3.59
N GLU A 55 -10.32 6.89 2.92
CA GLU A 55 -10.32 6.95 1.46
C GLU A 55 -9.10 6.22 0.88
N LEU A 56 -9.33 5.35 -0.10
CA LEU A 56 -8.28 4.62 -0.79
C LEU A 56 -7.47 5.54 -1.70
N LEU A 57 -6.24 5.82 -1.29
CA LEU A 57 -5.32 6.67 -2.03
C LEU A 57 -4.63 5.92 -3.17
N PHE A 58 -4.16 4.70 -2.90
CA PHE A 58 -3.38 3.93 -3.87
C PHE A 58 -3.42 2.43 -3.58
N VAL A 59 -3.43 1.63 -4.64
CA VAL A 59 -3.27 0.17 -4.61
C VAL A 59 -2.03 -0.19 -5.42
N GLY A 60 -1.22 -1.10 -4.90
CA GLY A 60 -0.16 -1.73 -5.68
C GLY A 60 0.08 -3.18 -5.31
N LYS A 61 0.74 -3.91 -6.20
CA LYS A 61 1.21 -5.28 -5.96
C LYS A 61 2.74 -5.38 -5.89
N ALA A 62 3.23 -6.41 -5.22
CA ALA A 62 4.66 -6.69 -5.15
C ALA A 62 4.97 -8.18 -5.01
N ARG A 63 6.18 -8.60 -5.43
CA ARG A 63 6.78 -9.89 -5.03
C ARG A 63 7.45 -9.82 -3.66
N LYS A 64 7.86 -8.63 -3.24
CA LYS A 64 8.45 -8.35 -1.92
C LYS A 64 7.78 -7.11 -1.35
N LEU A 65 6.74 -7.31 -0.55
CA LEU A 65 5.86 -6.25 -0.05
C LEU A 65 6.60 -5.18 0.74
N ARG A 66 7.37 -5.58 1.77
CA ARG A 66 8.11 -4.62 2.62
C ARG A 66 9.01 -3.71 1.79
N GLN A 67 9.77 -4.29 0.86
CA GLN A 67 10.69 -3.51 0.01
C GLN A 67 9.94 -2.56 -0.91
N ARG A 68 8.83 -3.00 -1.53
CA ARG A 68 8.06 -2.16 -2.44
C ARG A 68 7.39 -1.00 -1.72
N ILE A 69 6.78 -1.25 -0.57
CA ILE A 69 6.14 -0.20 0.25
C ILE A 69 7.19 0.84 0.67
N LYS A 70 8.33 0.43 1.21
CA LYS A 70 9.44 1.37 1.53
C LYS A 70 9.79 2.28 0.36
N LYS A 71 9.94 1.71 -0.84
CA LYS A 71 10.26 2.47 -2.06
C LYS A 71 9.21 3.53 -2.40
N HIS A 72 7.92 3.30 -2.14
CA HIS A 72 6.90 4.33 -2.39
C HIS A 72 7.10 5.60 -1.52
N PHE A 73 7.73 5.46 -0.35
CA PHE A 73 8.06 6.55 0.57
C PHE A 73 9.47 7.11 0.37
N GLU A 74 10.31 6.47 -0.45
CA GLU A 74 11.70 6.88 -0.72
C GLU A 74 11.84 7.45 -2.16
N ASP A 75 11.29 6.77 -3.18
CA ASP A 75 11.55 7.03 -4.59
C ASP A 75 10.82 8.27 -5.14
N GLN A 76 11.53 9.11 -5.90
CA GLN A 76 11.02 10.35 -6.53
C GLN A 76 10.06 10.13 -7.72
N VAL A 77 9.87 8.88 -8.13
CA VAL A 77 8.96 8.47 -9.22
C VAL A 77 7.71 7.74 -8.69
N SER A 78 7.54 7.66 -7.37
CA SER A 78 6.34 7.07 -6.77
C SER A 78 5.09 7.87 -7.16
N PRO A 79 3.98 7.22 -7.57
CA PRO A 79 2.71 7.90 -7.86
C PRO A 79 2.19 8.72 -6.68
N ILE A 80 2.50 8.29 -5.45
CA ILE A 80 2.08 8.98 -4.22
C ILE A 80 3.12 9.97 -3.68
N LYS A 81 4.21 10.27 -4.40
CA LYS A 81 5.34 11.05 -3.86
C LYS A 81 4.94 12.40 -3.25
N ASN A 82 3.96 13.08 -3.86
CA ASN A 82 3.44 14.38 -3.42
C ASN A 82 2.32 14.26 -2.39
N HIS A 83 1.94 13.02 -2.04
CA HIS A 83 0.76 12.67 -1.23
C HIS A 83 1.12 11.74 -0.06
N ARG A 84 2.41 11.53 0.22
CA ARG A 84 2.87 10.61 1.29
C ARG A 84 2.34 11.01 2.67
N ASP A 85 2.22 12.31 2.91
CA ASP A 85 1.68 12.84 4.17
C ASP A 85 0.17 12.62 4.32
N GLU A 86 -0.55 12.34 3.25
CA GLU A 86 -1.96 11.95 3.33
C GLU A 86 -2.12 10.51 3.80
N VAL A 87 -1.09 9.66 3.64
CA VAL A 87 -1.18 8.25 4.04
C VAL A 87 -1.21 8.14 5.56
N HIS A 88 -2.32 7.60 6.07
CA HIS A 88 -2.56 7.34 7.48
C HIS A 88 -2.51 5.85 7.79
N GLU A 89 -2.97 5.00 6.87
CA GLU A 89 -2.97 3.56 7.04
C GLU A 89 -2.40 2.84 5.81
N ILE A 90 -1.66 1.75 6.07
CA ILE A 90 -1.17 0.80 5.08
C ILE A 90 -1.73 -0.57 5.40
N ALA A 91 -2.64 -1.06 4.57
CA ALA A 91 -3.15 -2.42 4.64
C ALA A 91 -2.40 -3.31 3.64
N VAL A 92 -2.08 -4.54 4.05
CA VAL A 92 -1.32 -5.50 3.27
C VAL A 92 -2.02 -6.85 3.28
N CYS A 93 -2.23 -7.41 2.09
CA CYS A 93 -2.78 -8.74 1.89
C CYS A 93 -1.72 -9.61 1.20
N ILE A 94 -1.33 -10.71 1.82
CA ILE A 94 -0.38 -11.68 1.29
C ILE A 94 -1.08 -12.50 0.22
N VAL A 95 -0.58 -12.41 -1.01
CA VAL A 95 -1.13 -13.13 -2.17
C VAL A 95 0.06 -13.65 -2.98
N GLU A 96 0.31 -14.95 -2.89
CA GLU A 96 1.48 -15.59 -3.52
C GLU A 96 1.32 -15.68 -5.03
N SER A 97 0.13 -16.05 -5.49
CA SER A 97 -0.19 -16.22 -6.91
C SER A 97 0.05 -14.90 -7.68
N PRO A 98 0.94 -14.87 -8.68
CA PRO A 98 1.14 -13.69 -9.51
C PRO A 98 -0.12 -13.29 -10.29
N MET A 99 -0.89 -14.29 -10.73
CA MET A 99 -2.15 -14.09 -11.45
C MET A 99 -3.19 -13.41 -10.56
N GLU A 100 -3.39 -13.92 -9.34
CA GLU A 100 -4.34 -13.33 -8.40
C GLU A 100 -3.96 -11.90 -8.04
N ARG A 101 -2.67 -11.61 -7.85
CA ARG A 101 -2.21 -10.23 -7.62
C ARG A 101 -2.56 -9.29 -8.77
N GLU A 102 -2.52 -9.77 -10.00
CA GLU A 102 -2.92 -8.97 -11.17
C GLU A 102 -4.42 -8.64 -11.13
N ILE A 103 -5.23 -9.66 -10.82
CA ILE A 103 -6.68 -9.55 -10.72
C ILE A 103 -7.06 -8.62 -9.57
N TYR A 104 -6.53 -8.85 -8.37
CA TYR A 104 -6.87 -8.04 -7.19
C TYR A 104 -6.42 -6.59 -7.33
N GLU A 105 -5.22 -6.32 -7.84
CA GLU A 105 -4.79 -4.94 -8.07
C GLU A 105 -5.76 -4.21 -9.00
N THR A 106 -6.09 -4.82 -10.14
CA THR A 106 -7.02 -4.23 -11.11
C THR A 106 -8.41 -4.06 -10.50
N TYR A 107 -8.91 -5.09 -9.82
CA TYR A 107 -10.24 -5.06 -9.21
C TYR A 107 -10.35 -3.97 -8.13
N LEU A 108 -9.41 -3.94 -7.17
CA LEU A 108 -9.42 -2.99 -6.05
C LEU A 108 -9.28 -1.54 -6.52
N ILE A 109 -8.45 -1.27 -7.54
CA ILE A 109 -8.33 0.07 -8.12
C ILE A 109 -9.69 0.59 -8.58
N ASN A 110 -10.50 -0.28 -9.19
CA ASN A 110 -11.73 0.12 -9.85
C ASN A 110 -12.95 0.08 -8.94
N GLU A 111 -13.08 -0.98 -8.14
CA GLU A 111 -14.20 -1.16 -7.22
C GLU A 111 -14.18 -0.11 -6.10
N LEU A 112 -12.98 0.21 -5.58
CA LEU A 112 -12.79 1.17 -4.49
C LEU A 112 -12.31 2.54 -4.98
N GLN A 113 -12.22 2.74 -6.30
CA GLN A 113 -11.87 4.01 -6.95
C GLN A 113 -10.59 4.67 -6.39
N ALA A 114 -9.47 3.93 -6.42
CA ALA A 114 -8.20 4.38 -5.87
C ALA A 114 -7.73 5.71 -6.51
N LYS A 115 -7.56 6.75 -5.68
CA LYS A 115 -7.44 8.16 -6.09
C LYS A 115 -6.22 8.45 -6.98
N TYR A 116 -5.06 7.91 -6.61
CA TYR A 116 -3.75 8.21 -7.22
C TYR A 116 -3.22 7.11 -8.14
N ASN A 117 -3.99 6.03 -8.37
CA ASN A 117 -3.68 5.10 -9.44
C ASN A 117 -3.94 5.77 -10.80
N VAL A 118 -2.99 5.64 -11.72
CA VAL A 118 -3.08 6.17 -13.09
C VAL A 118 -3.19 5.06 -14.14
N GLU A 119 -2.62 3.90 -13.85
CA GLU A 119 -2.75 2.70 -14.67
C GLU A 119 -3.95 1.87 -14.20
N LYS A 120 -4.57 1.13 -15.13
CA LYS A 120 -5.67 0.19 -14.86
C LYS A 120 -6.92 0.83 -14.25
N VAL A 121 -7.15 2.11 -14.55
CA VAL A 121 -8.35 2.85 -14.12
C VAL A 121 -9.39 2.84 -15.25
N PHE A 122 -10.58 2.32 -14.97
CA PHE A 122 -11.68 2.11 -15.92
C PHE A 122 -13.02 2.72 -15.45
N TYR A 123 -13.05 3.43 -14.31
CA TYR A 123 -14.23 4.11 -13.78
C TYR A 123 -14.28 5.61 -14.10
N LYS A 124 -13.27 6.13 -14.79
CA LYS A 124 -13.15 7.53 -15.20
C LYS A 124 -13.70 7.73 -16.61
#